data_AF-A0A4Y2MND7-F1
#
_entry.id   AF-A0A4Y2MND7-F1
#
_cell.length_a   1.000
_cell.length_b   1.000
_cell.length_c   1.000
_cell.angle_alpha   90.00
_cell.angle_beta   90.00
_cell.angle_gamma   90.00
#
_symmetry.space_group_name_H-M   'P 1'
#
loop_
_entity.id
_entity.type
_entity.pdbx_description
1 polymer ?
#
loop_
_entity_poly.entity_id
_entity_poly.type
_entity_poly.pdbx_seq_one_letter_code
_entity_poly.pdbx_strand_id
1 'polypeptide(L)'
;MFMICASSVRAEESKEREIFSSHYDEGRIVQVIEENLPINVLSKHTINRFRELEKLSGIKFYNPVGFLLAAEKGSKDAINLLQTLLSHNIAFSDLSDGDAFKRRFPYLQTDDCDCRIFDDNGAGYVSARRLVKAQKKVARLQGCEIIEDIVREVKDLHEGVHQVITEKNGIIRAKRVLICAGAFTNYIRLQPVGRVKMVINKETVAMLRLSEKEAEILSNGNGHKKNQREAVSAKLPLGLRGVAQRLTYLTQL
;
A
#
# COMPACT_ATOMS: atom_id res chain seq x y z
N MET A 1 5.23 1.31 11.72
CA MET A 1 4.12 1.18 10.74
C MET A 1 3.46 -0.19 10.92
N PHE A 2 2.30 -0.24 11.60
CA PHE A 2 1.54 -1.47 11.76
C PHE A 2 0.75 -1.74 10.48
N MET A 3 1.25 -2.70 9.71
CA MET A 3 0.61 -3.20 8.51
C MET A 3 -0.51 -4.15 8.93
N ILE A 4 -1.78 -3.76 8.77
CA ILE A 4 -2.88 -4.73 8.83
C ILE A 4 -2.68 -5.64 7.62
N CYS A 5 -2.19 -6.85 7.89
CA CYS A 5 -1.82 -7.81 6.88
C CYS A 5 -2.90 -8.92 6.81
N ALA A 6 -3.16 -9.55 5.66
CA ALA A 6 -3.77 -10.87 5.40
C ALA A 6 -5.19 -11.25 5.90
N SER A 7 -6.12 -11.46 4.96
CA SER A 7 -7.03 -12.61 4.99
C SER A 7 -6.21 -13.90 4.93
N SER A 8 -6.47 -14.93 5.75
CA SER A 8 -5.82 -16.22 5.53
C SER A 8 -6.19 -16.82 4.16
N VAL A 9 -5.35 -17.74 3.67
CA VAL A 9 -5.72 -18.65 2.57
C VAL A 9 -7.02 -19.34 2.96
N ARG A 10 -8.03 -19.36 2.08
CA ARG A 10 -9.28 -20.06 2.41
C ARG A 10 -8.99 -21.56 2.53
N ALA A 11 -9.64 -22.26 3.46
CA ALA A 11 -9.40 -23.69 3.70
C ALA A 11 -9.60 -24.58 2.45
N GLU A 12 -10.39 -24.13 1.48
CA GLU A 12 -10.55 -24.78 0.18
C GLU A 12 -9.33 -24.55 -0.73
N GLU A 13 -8.80 -23.32 -0.76
CA GLU A 13 -7.62 -22.94 -1.55
C GLU A 13 -6.35 -23.66 -1.07
N SER A 14 -6.27 -23.98 0.23
CA SER A 14 -5.11 -24.69 0.79
C SER A 14 -5.02 -26.16 0.37
N LYS A 15 -6.11 -26.75 -0.12
CA LYS A 15 -6.12 -28.14 -0.62
C LYS A 15 -5.57 -28.27 -2.04
N GLU A 16 -5.62 -27.19 -2.81
CA GLU A 16 -5.28 -27.19 -4.24
C GLU A 16 -3.97 -26.44 -4.55
N ARG A 17 -3.33 -25.84 -3.55
CA ARG A 17 -2.14 -25.01 -3.73
C ARG A 17 -1.08 -25.29 -2.69
N GLU A 18 0.15 -25.46 -3.16
CA GLU A 18 1.32 -25.67 -2.30
C GLU A 18 2.10 -24.35 -2.05
N ILE A 19 1.96 -23.36 -2.94
CA ILE A 19 2.69 -22.08 -2.87
C ILE A 19 1.72 -20.92 -2.67
N PHE A 20 1.94 -20.17 -1.59
CA PHE A 20 1.20 -18.96 -1.25
C PHE A 20 2.05 -17.71 -1.44
N SER A 21 1.39 -16.57 -1.53
CA SER A 21 2.02 -15.26 -1.78
C SER A 21 1.48 -14.24 -0.78
N SER A 22 2.08 -13.06 -0.71
CA SER A 22 1.63 -11.98 0.18
C SER A 22 0.35 -11.30 -0.29
N HIS A 23 -0.25 -11.66 -1.43
CA HIS A 23 -1.45 -10.98 -1.95
C HIS A 23 -2.77 -11.70 -1.63
N TYR A 24 -2.74 -12.82 -0.89
CA TYR A 24 -3.97 -13.47 -0.40
C TYR A 24 -4.51 -12.62 0.75
N ASP A 25 -5.02 -11.43 0.47
CA ASP A 25 -5.56 -10.48 1.46
C ASP A 25 -6.77 -9.73 0.89
N GLU A 26 -7.68 -9.31 1.76
CA GLU A 26 -8.84 -8.47 1.46
C GLU A 26 -8.69 -7.03 1.98
N GLY A 27 -7.69 -6.73 2.82
CA GLY A 27 -7.56 -5.45 3.53
C GLY A 27 -6.16 -4.83 3.52
N ARG A 28 -5.52 -4.67 2.36
CA ARG A 28 -4.22 -3.98 2.26
C ARG A 28 -4.38 -2.47 2.34
N ILE A 29 -3.74 -1.82 3.30
CA ILE A 29 -3.70 -0.36 3.40
C ILE A 29 -3.00 0.23 2.17
N VAL A 30 -3.55 1.31 1.64
CA VAL A 30 -2.92 2.18 0.64
C VAL A 30 -3.02 3.60 1.16
N GLN A 31 -1.90 4.31 1.19
CA GLN A 31 -1.82 5.68 1.71
C GLN A 31 -0.85 6.51 0.88
N VAL A 32 -1.00 7.83 0.93
CA VAL A 32 -0.05 8.76 0.34
C VAL A 32 0.90 9.26 1.41
N ILE A 33 0.40 9.60 2.61
CA ILE A 33 1.25 10.09 3.70
C ILE A 33 2.31 9.06 4.10
N GLU A 34 3.58 9.40 3.92
CA GLU A 34 4.72 8.54 4.18
C GLU A 34 5.94 9.39 4.53
N GLU A 35 6.78 8.92 5.44
CA GLU A 35 8.04 9.59 5.80
C GLU A 35 9.03 9.60 4.62
N ASN A 36 9.01 8.53 3.80
CA ASN A 36 9.90 8.36 2.66
C ASN A 36 9.28 8.95 1.39
N LEU A 37 9.80 10.10 0.94
CA LEU A 37 9.24 10.86 -0.19
C LEU A 37 9.14 10.06 -1.51
N PRO A 38 10.16 9.30 -1.95
CA PRO A 38 10.01 8.40 -3.09
C PRO A 38 8.80 7.45 -3.00
N ILE A 39 8.51 6.93 -1.80
CA ILE A 39 7.35 6.04 -1.58
C ILE A 39 6.05 6.82 -1.70
N ASN A 40 5.98 8.04 -1.17
CA ASN A 40 4.82 8.93 -1.34
C ASN A 40 4.47 9.13 -2.81
N VAL A 41 5.47 9.46 -3.64
CA VAL A 41 5.31 9.69 -5.08
C VAL A 41 4.78 8.43 -5.77
N LEU A 42 5.43 7.28 -5.55
CA LEU A 42 5.01 6.00 -6.14
C LEU A 42 3.60 5.60 -5.70
N SER A 43 3.26 5.81 -4.43
CA SER A 43 1.95 5.49 -3.87
C SER A 43 0.86 6.36 -4.50
N LYS A 44 1.09 7.68 -4.61
CA LYS A 44 0.17 8.60 -5.28
C LYS A 44 -0.08 8.21 -6.73
N HIS A 45 0.98 7.90 -7.50
CA HIS A 45 0.84 7.44 -8.88
C HIS A 45 0.08 6.10 -8.97
N THR A 46 0.34 5.18 -8.04
CA THR A 46 -0.33 3.88 -7.99
C THR A 46 -1.83 4.03 -7.70
N ILE A 47 -2.18 4.78 -6.66
CA ILE A 47 -3.56 5.01 -6.23
C ILE A 47 -4.39 5.66 -7.35
N ASN A 48 -3.83 6.66 -8.05
CA ASN A 48 -4.50 7.34 -9.16
C ASN A 48 -4.90 6.40 -10.31
N ARG A 49 -4.23 5.26 -10.46
CA ARG A 49 -4.52 4.27 -11.52
C ARG A 49 -5.56 3.23 -11.13
N PHE A 50 -5.92 3.12 -9.84
CA PHE A 50 -6.85 2.09 -9.41
C PHE A 50 -8.23 2.21 -10.06
N ARG A 51 -8.78 3.42 -10.17
CA ARG A 51 -10.11 3.63 -10.78
C ARG A 51 -10.14 3.27 -12.26
N GLU A 52 -9.06 3.56 -12.98
CA GLU A 52 -8.90 3.13 -14.37
C GLU A 52 -8.88 1.61 -14.48
N LEU A 53 -8.07 0.94 -13.65
CA LEU A 53 -7.98 -0.52 -13.64
C LEU A 53 -9.31 -1.20 -13.26
N GLU A 54 -10.06 -0.65 -12.30
CA GLU A 54 -11.42 -1.11 -11.97
C GLU A 54 -12.36 -0.98 -13.17
N LYS A 55 -12.28 0.13 -13.92
CA LYS A 55 -13.09 0.36 -15.13
C LYS A 55 -12.74 -0.63 -16.24
N LEU A 56 -11.46 -0.84 -16.51
CA LEU A 56 -10.98 -1.76 -17.56
C LEU A 56 -11.30 -3.23 -17.22
N SER A 57 -11.16 -3.61 -15.95
CA SER A 57 -11.40 -4.99 -15.51
C SER A 57 -12.87 -5.29 -15.22
N GLY A 58 -13.68 -4.28 -14.88
CA GLY A 58 -15.01 -4.46 -14.30
C GLY A 58 -14.98 -5.05 -12.87
N ILE A 59 -13.82 -5.09 -12.22
CA ILE A 59 -13.65 -5.65 -10.88
C ILE A 59 -13.34 -4.51 -9.92
N LYS A 60 -14.26 -4.23 -9.00
CA LYS A 60 -13.99 -3.32 -7.87
C LYS A 60 -12.98 -3.95 -6.92
N PHE A 61 -12.03 -3.20 -6.40
CA PHE A 61 -11.09 -3.67 -5.39
C PHE A 61 -10.59 -2.56 -4.46
N TYR A 62 -10.83 -1.29 -4.79
CA TYR A 62 -10.27 -0.13 -4.09
C TYR A 62 -11.34 0.67 -3.34
N ASN A 63 -11.09 0.90 -2.06
CA ASN A 63 -11.96 1.56 -1.10
C ASN A 63 -11.26 2.80 -0.52
N PRO A 64 -11.45 4.00 -1.08
CA PRO A 64 -10.86 5.24 -0.59
C PRO A 64 -11.60 5.75 0.65
N VAL A 65 -11.32 5.15 1.80
CA VAL A 65 -11.95 5.49 3.08
C VAL A 65 -11.07 6.38 3.97
N GLY A 66 -9.90 6.74 3.47
CA GLY A 66 -8.86 7.47 4.18
C GLY A 66 -7.94 6.56 4.99
N PHE A 67 -6.89 7.16 5.54
CA PHE A 67 -5.94 6.51 6.43
C PHE A 67 -5.70 7.42 7.64
N LEU A 68 -5.79 6.83 8.83
CA LEU A 68 -5.50 7.51 10.10
C LEU A 68 -4.23 6.93 10.69
N LEU A 69 -3.25 7.79 10.94
CA LEU A 69 -2.09 7.50 11.76
C LEU A 69 -2.32 8.11 13.14
N ALA A 70 -2.30 7.28 14.18
CA ALA A 70 -2.22 7.70 15.57
C ALA A 70 -0.85 7.26 16.11
N ALA A 71 -0.12 8.19 16.71
CA ALA A 71 1.19 7.93 17.31
C ALA A 71 1.44 8.88 18.48
N GLU A 72 2.21 8.45 19.46
CA GLU A 72 2.58 9.28 20.61
C GLU A 72 3.15 10.63 20.14
N LYS A 73 2.60 11.74 20.67
CA LYS A 73 3.03 13.09 20.32
C LYS A 73 4.48 13.30 20.74
N GLY A 74 5.29 13.79 19.80
CA GLY A 74 6.72 14.01 20.02
C GLY A 74 7.59 12.76 19.82
N SER A 75 6.99 11.60 19.49
CA SER A 75 7.76 10.45 19.02
C SER A 75 8.55 10.82 17.75
N LYS A 76 9.72 10.20 17.59
CA LYS A 76 10.61 10.45 16.45
C LYS A 76 9.90 10.22 15.12
N ASP A 77 9.13 9.14 15.01
CA ASP A 77 8.40 8.78 13.80
C ASP A 77 7.32 9.82 13.45
N ALA A 78 6.57 10.31 14.45
CA ALA A 78 5.56 11.35 14.24
C ALA A 78 6.19 12.68 13.82
N ILE A 79 7.30 13.07 14.45
CA ILE A 79 8.04 14.28 14.10
C ILE A 79 8.56 14.19 12.66
N ASN A 80 9.23 13.08 12.30
CA ASN A 80 9.80 12.90 10.97
C ASN A 80 8.72 12.92 9.89
N LEU A 81 7.60 12.22 10.11
CA LEU A 81 6.47 12.24 9.20
C LEU A 81 5.96 13.68 8.99
N LEU A 82 5.64 14.40 10.06
CA LEU A 82 5.15 15.78 9.98
C LEU A 82 6.13 16.71 9.26
N GLN A 83 7.43 16.58 9.54
CA GLN A 83 8.47 17.35 8.86
C GLN A 83 8.49 17.07 7.36
N THR A 84 8.42 15.80 6.94
CA THR A 84 8.34 15.42 5.53
C THR A 84 7.08 16.01 4.88
N LEU A 85 5.92 15.83 5.51
CA LEU A 85 4.64 16.28 4.95
C LEU A 85 4.62 17.80 4.74
N LEU A 86 5.07 18.56 5.74
CA LEU A 86 5.14 20.03 5.67
C LEU A 86 6.18 20.51 4.65
N SER A 87 7.39 19.94 4.67
CA SER A 87 8.49 20.38 3.78
C SER A 87 8.19 20.14 2.30
N HIS A 88 7.37 19.13 2.00
CA HIS A 88 7.00 18.76 0.64
C HIS A 88 5.57 19.16 0.24
N ASN A 89 4.88 19.95 1.06
CA ASN A 89 3.50 20.39 0.83
C ASN A 89 2.55 19.23 0.51
N ILE A 90 2.73 18.10 1.19
CA ILE A 90 1.83 16.95 1.09
C ILE A 90 0.62 17.26 1.96
N ALA A 91 -0.58 17.24 1.36
CA ALA A 91 -1.82 17.53 2.06
C ALA A 91 -2.15 16.44 3.10
N PHE A 92 -2.53 16.87 4.31
CA PHE A 92 -3.04 16.03 5.39
C PHE A 92 -4.00 16.84 6.27
N SER A 93 -4.82 16.14 7.05
CA SER A 93 -5.62 16.73 8.12
C SER A 93 -5.03 16.37 9.47
N ASP A 94 -4.70 17.36 10.28
CA ASP A 94 -4.34 17.15 11.69
C ASP A 94 -5.63 17.10 12.53
N LEU A 95 -5.86 15.97 13.20
CA LEU A 95 -7.01 15.72 14.06
C LEU A 95 -6.60 15.63 15.54
N SER A 96 -5.38 16.06 15.88
CA SER A 96 -4.83 15.93 17.23
C SER A 96 -5.57 16.83 18.23
N ASP A 97 -5.95 18.05 17.80
CA ASP A 97 -6.54 19.06 18.68
C ASP A 97 -8.08 19.17 18.55
N GLY A 98 -8.72 19.46 19.69
CA GLY A 98 -10.17 19.67 19.78
C GLY A 98 -11.01 18.41 19.52
N ASP A 99 -12.28 18.60 19.17
CA ASP A 99 -13.24 17.49 19.02
C ASP A 99 -13.30 16.92 17.60
N ALA A 100 -12.41 17.33 16.69
CA ALA A 100 -12.47 16.91 15.28
C ALA A 100 -12.33 15.39 15.13
N PHE A 101 -11.39 14.78 15.86
CA PHE A 101 -11.23 13.33 15.91
C PHE A 101 -12.48 12.63 16.44
N LYS A 102 -12.99 13.06 17.60
CA LYS A 102 -14.18 12.46 18.25
C LYS A 102 -15.42 12.57 17.37
N ARG A 103 -15.62 13.69 16.67
CA ARG A 103 -16.73 13.87 15.73
C ARG A 103 -16.60 12.97 14.49
N ARG A 104 -15.38 12.79 13.99
CA ARG A 104 -15.13 12.01 12.75
C ARG A 104 -15.09 10.50 13.00
N PHE A 105 -14.56 10.08 14.15
CA PHE A 105 -14.38 8.70 14.55
C PHE A 105 -14.94 8.46 15.97
N PRO A 106 -16.25 8.63 16.20
CA PRO A 106 -16.85 8.53 17.54
C PRO A 106 -16.74 7.12 18.15
N TYR A 107 -16.39 6.12 17.34
CA TYR A 107 -16.19 4.73 17.71
C TYR A 107 -14.72 4.38 18.02
N LEU A 108 -13.76 5.29 17.79
CA LEU A 108 -12.35 5.08 18.12
C LEU A 108 -11.98 5.84 19.40
N GLN A 109 -11.19 5.18 20.23
CA GLN A 109 -10.53 5.78 21.38
C GLN A 109 -9.02 5.73 21.15
N THR A 110 -8.34 6.83 21.45
CA THR A 110 -6.89 7.02 21.36
C THR A 110 -6.46 7.83 22.57
N ASP A 111 -5.20 7.77 22.96
CA ASP A 111 -4.73 8.55 24.10
C ASP A 111 -4.74 10.04 23.76
N ASP A 112 -5.08 10.90 24.72
CA ASP A 112 -5.10 12.36 24.52
C ASP A 112 -3.72 12.94 24.18
N CYS A 113 -2.66 12.18 24.45
CA CYS A 113 -1.28 12.48 24.10
C CYS A 113 -0.89 12.02 22.67
N ASP A 114 -1.82 11.50 21.88
CA ASP A 114 -1.52 11.07 20.51
C ASP A 114 -1.60 12.21 19.49
N CYS A 115 -0.62 12.24 18.59
CA CYS A 115 -0.70 12.90 17.29
C CYS A 115 -1.58 12.06 16.35
N ARG A 116 -2.56 12.69 15.69
CA ARG A 116 -3.57 12.03 14.86
C ARG A 116 -3.59 12.65 13.47
N ILE A 117 -2.89 12.04 12.53
CA ILE A 117 -2.76 12.53 11.15
C ILE A 117 -3.63 11.72 10.22
N PHE A 118 -4.44 12.40 9.43
CA PHE A 118 -5.41 11.78 8.55
C PHE A 118 -5.20 12.15 7.09
N ASP A 119 -5.15 11.14 6.23
CA ASP A 119 -5.05 11.23 4.78
C ASP A 119 -6.40 10.87 4.14
N ASP A 120 -7.11 11.85 3.58
CA ASP A 120 -8.27 11.63 2.71
C ASP A 120 -7.98 11.82 1.22
N ASN A 121 -6.71 11.89 0.84
CA ASN A 121 -6.28 12.12 -0.52
C ASN A 121 -6.14 10.81 -1.31
N GLY A 122 -7.17 9.96 -1.23
CA GLY A 122 -7.21 8.66 -1.89
C GLY A 122 -6.64 7.51 -1.06
N ALA A 123 -6.22 7.75 0.17
CA ALA A 123 -5.89 6.65 1.07
C ALA A 123 -7.11 5.77 1.42
N GLY A 124 -6.85 4.58 1.93
CA GLY A 124 -7.86 3.59 2.27
C GLY A 124 -7.30 2.19 2.21
N TYR A 125 -8.06 1.26 1.64
CA TYR A 125 -7.60 -0.12 1.48
C TYR A 125 -8.00 -0.73 0.14
N VAL A 126 -7.27 -1.79 -0.24
CA VAL A 126 -7.57 -2.62 -1.39
C VAL A 126 -7.75 -4.08 -0.99
N SER A 127 -8.66 -4.76 -1.68
CA SER A 127 -8.63 -6.23 -1.74
C SER A 127 -7.51 -6.64 -2.68
N ALA A 128 -6.39 -7.14 -2.13
CA ALA A 128 -5.24 -7.57 -2.91
C ALA A 128 -5.58 -8.73 -3.85
N ARG A 129 -6.44 -9.65 -3.39
CA ARG A 129 -6.99 -10.75 -4.18
C ARG A 129 -7.72 -10.22 -5.42
N ARG A 130 -8.62 -9.25 -5.24
CA ARG A 130 -9.40 -8.66 -6.33
C ARG A 130 -8.55 -7.78 -7.23
N LEU A 131 -7.54 -7.08 -6.68
CA LEU A 131 -6.56 -6.31 -7.46
C LEU A 131 -5.77 -7.23 -8.40
N VAL A 132 -5.20 -8.33 -7.91
CA VAL A 132 -4.47 -9.29 -8.76
C VAL A 132 -5.41 -9.90 -9.80
N LYS A 133 -6.64 -10.24 -9.43
CA LYS A 133 -7.66 -10.72 -10.39
C LYS A 133 -7.95 -9.69 -11.48
N ALA A 134 -8.07 -8.41 -11.13
CA ALA A 134 -8.27 -7.30 -12.06
C ALA A 134 -7.09 -7.15 -13.03
N GLN A 135 -5.86 -7.17 -12.51
CA GLN A 135 -4.63 -7.10 -13.31
C GLN A 135 -4.52 -8.27 -14.30
N LYS A 136 -4.73 -9.52 -13.83
CA LYS A 136 -4.71 -10.71 -14.69
C LYS A 136 -5.80 -10.65 -15.78
N LYS A 137 -6.99 -10.14 -15.46
CA LYS A 137 -8.07 -9.98 -16.44
C LYS A 137 -7.69 -8.97 -17.51
N VAL A 138 -7.20 -7.79 -17.14
CA VAL A 138 -6.80 -6.76 -18.11
C VAL A 138 -5.61 -7.23 -18.96
N ALA A 139 -4.63 -7.90 -18.35
CA ALA A 139 -3.51 -8.48 -19.09
C ALA A 139 -3.99 -9.44 -20.20
N ARG A 140 -4.91 -10.38 -19.88
CA ARG A 140 -5.51 -11.28 -20.88
C ARG A 140 -6.26 -10.53 -21.97
N LEU A 141 -7.05 -9.51 -21.61
CA LEU A 141 -7.75 -8.66 -22.58
C LEU A 141 -6.80 -7.93 -23.54
N GLN A 142 -5.56 -7.69 -23.12
CA GLN A 142 -4.50 -7.09 -23.94
C GLN A 142 -3.62 -8.13 -24.66
N GLY A 143 -4.01 -9.41 -24.66
CA GLY A 143 -3.30 -10.48 -25.36
C GLY A 143 -2.15 -11.12 -24.58
N CYS A 144 -2.02 -10.84 -23.27
CA CYS A 144 -1.05 -11.53 -22.42
C CYS A 144 -1.49 -12.97 -22.15
N GLU A 145 -0.62 -13.93 -22.48
CA GLU A 145 -0.77 -15.32 -22.09
C GLU A 145 -0.38 -15.50 -20.61
N ILE A 146 -1.26 -16.15 -19.84
CA ILE A 146 -1.01 -16.45 -18.43
C ILE A 146 -0.88 -17.96 -18.27
N ILE A 147 0.34 -18.40 -17.96
CA ILE A 147 0.69 -19.81 -17.73
C ILE A 147 0.70 -20.06 -16.22
N GLU A 148 -0.21 -20.91 -15.75
CA GLU A 148 -0.31 -21.30 -14.33
C GLU A 148 0.65 -22.48 -14.05
N ASP A 149 1.91 -22.15 -13.83
CA ASP A 149 2.98 -23.12 -13.54
C ASP A 149 4.05 -22.51 -12.62
N ILE A 150 4.89 -23.36 -12.04
CA ILE A 150 5.98 -22.98 -11.14
C ILE A 150 7.27 -22.96 -11.96
N VAL A 151 7.98 -21.83 -11.94
CA VAL A 151 9.30 -21.71 -12.57
C VAL A 151 10.36 -22.28 -11.63
N ARG A 152 11.16 -23.25 -12.11
CA ARG A 152 12.29 -23.81 -11.36
C ARG A 152 13.62 -23.21 -11.76
N GLU A 153 13.76 -22.79 -13.01
CA GLU A 153 15.04 -22.35 -13.56
C GLU A 153 14.86 -21.35 -14.69
N VAL A 154 15.76 -20.37 -14.73
CA VAL A 154 15.91 -19.41 -15.81
C VAL A 154 17.36 -19.44 -16.24
N LYS A 155 17.60 -19.79 -17.50
CA LYS A 155 18.93 -19.84 -18.10
C LYS A 155 19.06 -18.71 -19.11
N ASP A 156 20.19 -18.04 -19.08
CA ASP A 156 20.63 -17.28 -20.23
C ASP A 156 21.16 -18.25 -21.30
N LEU A 157 20.61 -18.17 -22.51
CA LEU A 157 21.18 -18.87 -23.67
C LEU A 157 22.09 -17.88 -24.41
N HIS A 158 22.96 -18.44 -25.25
CA HIS A 158 23.72 -17.63 -26.21
C HIS A 158 22.74 -16.85 -27.13
N GLU A 159 23.18 -15.68 -27.63
CA GLU A 159 22.41 -14.82 -28.56
C GLU A 159 21.26 -14.00 -27.96
N GLY A 160 21.24 -13.76 -26.65
CA GLY A 160 20.29 -12.83 -26.01
C GLY A 160 18.87 -13.38 -25.91
N VAL A 161 18.74 -14.71 -25.81
CA VAL A 161 17.49 -15.41 -25.54
C VAL A 161 17.61 -16.10 -24.19
N HIS A 162 16.60 -15.96 -23.35
CA HIS A 162 16.51 -16.66 -22.09
C HIS A 162 15.55 -17.85 -22.21
N GLN A 163 15.86 -18.92 -21.48
CA GLN A 163 15.02 -20.10 -21.35
C GLN A 163 14.46 -20.17 -19.93
N VAL A 164 13.14 -20.19 -19.81
CA VAL A 164 12.40 -20.40 -18.55
C VAL A 164 11.90 -21.82 -18.54
N ILE A 165 12.26 -22.57 -17.50
CA ILE A 165 11.91 -23.98 -17.31
C ILE A 165 10.94 -24.09 -16.14
N THR A 166 9.80 -24.72 -16.38
CA THR A 166 8.73 -24.90 -15.39
C THR A 166 8.65 -26.34 -14.85
N GLU A 167 7.90 -26.55 -13.78
CA GLU A 167 7.76 -27.87 -13.13
C GLU A 167 7.08 -28.90 -14.00
N LYS A 168 6.07 -28.50 -14.77
CA LYS A 168 5.37 -29.40 -15.71
C LYS A 168 6.19 -29.62 -17.00
N ASN A 169 7.52 -29.49 -16.92
CA ASN A 169 8.49 -29.56 -18.01
C ASN A 169 8.18 -28.60 -19.18
N GLY A 170 7.52 -27.48 -18.90
CA GLY A 170 7.31 -26.41 -19.87
C GLY A 170 8.62 -25.66 -20.15
N ILE A 171 8.91 -25.39 -21.42
CA ILE A 171 10.03 -24.57 -21.85
C ILE A 171 9.48 -23.33 -22.55
N ILE A 172 9.77 -22.16 -21.99
CA ILE A 172 9.39 -20.86 -22.56
C ILE A 172 10.67 -20.12 -22.95
N ARG A 173 10.72 -19.57 -24.16
CA ARG A 173 11.85 -18.75 -24.63
C ARG A 173 11.43 -17.29 -24.75
N ALA A 174 12.25 -16.38 -24.23
CA ALA A 174 11.98 -14.95 -24.27
C ALA A 174 13.26 -14.14 -24.43
N LYS A 175 13.21 -13.00 -25.13
CA LYS A 175 14.35 -12.09 -25.27
C LYS A 175 14.66 -11.28 -24.00
N ARG A 176 13.69 -11.20 -23.08
CA ARG A 176 13.79 -10.49 -21.81
C ARG A 176 12.98 -11.25 -20.77
N VAL A 177 13.50 -11.32 -19.55
CA VAL A 177 12.81 -11.94 -18.41
C VAL A 177 12.77 -10.94 -17.26
N LEU A 178 11.57 -10.70 -16.73
CA LEU A 178 11.35 -9.94 -15.51
C LEU A 178 10.99 -10.90 -14.38
N ILE A 179 11.80 -10.93 -13.32
CA ILE A 179 11.58 -11.80 -12.16
C ILE A 179 10.86 -11.02 -11.06
N CYS A 180 9.63 -11.43 -10.76
CA CYS A 180 8.79 -10.85 -9.70
C CYS A 180 8.30 -11.92 -8.69
N ALA A 181 9.17 -12.87 -8.33
CA ALA A 181 8.82 -14.05 -7.54
C ALA A 181 8.78 -13.82 -6.00
N GLY A 182 8.88 -12.56 -5.55
CA GLY A 182 8.81 -12.22 -4.13
C GLY A 182 9.81 -13.00 -3.27
N ALA A 183 9.36 -13.51 -2.11
CA ALA A 183 10.17 -14.30 -1.19
C ALA A 183 10.70 -15.62 -1.79
N PHE A 184 10.12 -16.08 -2.89
CA PHE A 184 10.52 -17.31 -3.57
C PHE A 184 11.60 -17.10 -4.63
N THR A 185 12.04 -15.86 -4.88
CA THR A 185 13.03 -15.56 -5.94
C THR A 185 14.30 -16.41 -5.83
N ASN A 186 14.84 -16.58 -4.62
CA ASN A 186 16.06 -17.39 -4.41
C ASN A 186 15.84 -18.90 -4.45
N TYR A 187 14.61 -19.38 -4.64
CA TYR A 187 14.30 -20.79 -4.89
C TYR A 187 14.30 -21.11 -6.39
N ILE A 188 14.32 -20.09 -7.25
CA ILE A 188 14.49 -20.24 -8.69
C ILE A 188 15.99 -20.27 -9.00
N ARG A 189 16.45 -21.25 -9.79
CA ARG A 189 17.83 -21.24 -10.31
C ARG A 189 17.95 -20.17 -11.40
N LEU A 190 18.51 -19.02 -11.07
CA LEU A 190 18.76 -17.93 -12.02
C LEU A 190 20.20 -18.01 -12.51
N GLN A 191 20.42 -18.24 -13.80
CA GLN A 191 21.76 -18.30 -14.40
C GLN A 191 21.94 -17.20 -15.45
N PRO A 192 23.06 -16.47 -15.48
CA PRO A 192 24.23 -16.58 -14.57
C PRO A 192 24.10 -15.78 -13.26
N VAL A 193 22.99 -15.07 -13.05
CA VAL A 193 22.79 -14.11 -11.94
C VAL A 193 23.02 -14.73 -10.55
N GLY A 194 22.67 -15.99 -10.36
CA GLY A 194 22.75 -16.67 -9.07
C GLY A 194 21.71 -16.17 -8.08
N ARG A 195 22.11 -16.09 -6.80
CA ARG A 195 21.21 -15.66 -5.71
C ARG A 195 21.17 -14.13 -5.60
N VAL A 196 19.99 -13.59 -5.33
CA VAL A 196 19.79 -12.16 -5.06
C VAL A 196 19.88 -11.91 -3.56
N LYS A 197 20.53 -10.81 -3.16
CA LYS A 197 20.58 -10.38 -1.77
C LYS A 197 19.19 -9.95 -1.30
N MET A 198 18.60 -10.70 -0.38
CA MET A 198 17.30 -10.40 0.21
C MET A 198 17.19 -10.93 1.63
N VAL A 199 16.38 -10.23 2.44
CA VAL A 199 16.00 -10.64 3.79
C VAL A 199 14.52 -11.00 3.75
N ILE A 200 14.19 -12.18 4.26
CA ILE A 200 12.80 -12.67 4.31
C ILE A 200 12.30 -12.47 5.73
N ASN A 201 11.30 -11.60 5.88
CA ASN A 201 10.61 -11.35 7.13
C ASN A 201 9.21 -11.99 7.10
N LYS A 202 8.71 -12.37 8.27
CA LYS A 202 7.36 -12.91 8.47
C LYS A 202 6.60 -11.98 9.39
N GLU A 203 5.32 -11.79 9.09
CA GLU A 203 4.39 -11.03 9.92
C GLU A 203 3.21 -11.92 10.28
N THR A 204 2.67 -11.73 11.48
CA THR A 204 1.51 -12.51 11.97
C THR A 204 0.27 -11.64 11.95
N VAL A 205 -0.86 -12.29 11.66
CA VAL A 205 -2.17 -11.65 11.55
C VAL A 205 -3.20 -12.51 12.25
N ALA A 206 -4.12 -11.86 12.97
CA ALA A 206 -5.34 -12.48 13.45
C ALA A 206 -6.56 -11.81 12.82
N MET A 207 -7.57 -12.62 12.50
CA MET A 207 -8.90 -12.14 12.09
C MET A 207 -9.90 -12.43 13.19
N LEU A 208 -10.70 -11.43 13.53
CA LEU A 208 -11.82 -11.57 14.46
C LEU A 208 -13.10 -11.43 13.67
N ARG A 209 -13.98 -12.44 13.78
CA ARG A 209 -15.30 -12.37 13.16
C ARG A 209 -16.21 -11.53 14.04
N LEU A 210 -16.78 -10.48 13.47
CA LEU A 210 -17.82 -9.70 14.10
C LEU A 210 -19.18 -10.38 13.90
N SER A 211 -20.08 -10.21 14.88
CA SER A 211 -21.50 -10.51 14.67
C SER A 211 -22.10 -9.55 13.63
N GLU A 212 -23.19 -9.95 12.98
CA GLU A 212 -23.90 -9.08 12.03
C GLU A 212 -24.32 -7.76 12.69
N LYS A 213 -24.81 -7.83 13.93
CA LYS A 213 -25.18 -6.66 14.74
C LYS A 213 -24.01 -5.70 14.95
N GLU A 214 -22.83 -6.20 15.34
CA GLU A 214 -21.64 -5.36 15.54
C GLU A 214 -21.14 -4.76 14.21
N ALA A 215 -21.17 -5.54 13.13
CA ALA A 215 -20.82 -5.07 11.80
C ALA A 215 -21.75 -3.93 11.34
N GLU A 216 -23.06 -4.04 11.61
CA GLU A 216 -24.03 -2.98 11.33
C GLU A 216 -23.78 -1.72 12.16
N ILE A 217 -23.51 -1.84 13.46
CA ILE A 217 -23.18 -0.70 14.34
C ILE A 217 -21.98 0.06 13.80
N LEU A 218 -20.90 -0.64 13.45
CA LEU A 218 -19.69 -0.03 12.90
C LEU A 218 -19.90 0.56 11.50
N SER A 219 -20.80 -0.03 10.70
CA SER A 219 -21.10 0.46 9.36
C SER A 219 -21.99 1.73 9.39
N ASN A 220 -22.96 1.78 10.29
CA ASN A 220 -23.95 2.85 10.41
C ASN A 220 -23.46 4.08 11.17
N GLY A 221 -22.39 3.96 11.97
CA GLY A 221 -21.69 5.11 12.57
C GLY A 221 -21.13 6.12 11.55
N ASN A 222 -21.12 5.79 10.25
CA ASN A 222 -20.64 6.63 9.14
C ASN A 222 -21.71 7.57 8.51
N GLY A 223 -22.88 7.72 9.13
CA GLY A 223 -24.03 8.49 8.60
C GLY A 223 -23.84 10.00 8.35
N HIS A 224 -22.68 10.59 8.65
CA HIS A 224 -22.40 12.03 8.46
C HIS A 224 -21.60 12.38 7.18
N LYS A 225 -21.54 11.49 6.18
CA LYS A 225 -20.78 11.69 4.93
C LYS A 225 -21.32 12.75 3.94
N LYS A 226 -22.30 13.60 4.29
CA LYS A 226 -22.71 14.73 3.45
C LYS A 226 -22.27 16.04 4.12
N ASN A 227 -21.32 16.74 3.50
CA ASN A 227 -20.93 18.15 3.75
C ASN A 227 -19.72 18.44 4.65
N GLN A 228 -18.57 17.78 4.46
CA GLN A 228 -17.31 18.35 4.94
C GLN A 228 -16.21 18.24 3.88
N ARG A 229 -16.30 19.13 2.87
CA ARG A 229 -15.14 19.65 2.14
C ARG A 229 -14.86 21.05 2.67
N GLU A 230 -14.34 21.15 3.88
CA GLU A 230 -13.64 22.36 4.30
C GLU A 230 -12.16 22.04 4.24
N ALA A 231 -11.52 22.50 3.16
CA ALA A 231 -10.07 22.59 3.11
C ALA A 231 -9.65 23.67 4.11
N VAL A 232 -9.31 23.26 5.33
CA VAL A 232 -8.65 24.16 6.28
C VAL A 232 -7.20 24.31 5.82
N SER A 233 -6.93 25.37 5.06
CA SER A 233 -5.58 25.89 4.92
C SER A 233 -5.14 26.35 6.32
N ALA A 234 -4.29 25.56 6.97
CA ALA A 234 -3.69 25.95 8.23
C ALA A 234 -2.81 27.19 7.99
N LYS A 235 -3.32 28.37 8.35
CA LYS A 235 -2.50 29.56 8.55
C LYS A 235 -1.60 29.29 9.75
N LEU A 236 -0.28 29.38 9.55
CA LEU A 236 0.68 29.34 10.64
C LEU A 236 0.29 30.38 11.72
N PRO A 237 0.38 30.03 13.02
CA PRO A 237 0.22 31.01 14.09
C PRO A 237 1.31 32.09 13.98
N LEU A 238 0.86 33.35 14.09
CA LEU A 238 1.67 34.56 14.19
C LEU A 238 2.48 34.53 15.50
N GLY A 239 3.60 33.81 15.51
CA GLY A 239 4.44 33.69 16.72
C GLY A 239 5.91 33.32 16.49
N LEU A 240 6.33 33.01 15.26
CA LEU A 240 7.73 32.66 14.96
C LEU A 240 8.25 33.34 13.69
N ARG A 241 7.93 34.63 13.51
CA ARG A 241 8.48 35.49 12.43
C ARG A 241 9.93 35.93 12.62
N GLY A 242 10.69 35.26 13.50
CA GLY A 242 11.97 35.77 13.99
C GLY A 242 13.15 34.82 13.91
N VAL A 243 13.24 33.90 12.94
CA VAL A 243 14.53 33.19 12.67
C VAL A 243 14.77 32.86 11.18
N ALA A 244 13.76 32.91 10.31
CA ALA A 244 13.89 32.57 8.88
C ALA A 244 14.29 33.75 7.97
N GLN A 245 15.19 34.62 8.43
CA GLN A 245 15.74 35.72 7.64
C GLN A 245 17.27 35.81 7.79
N ARG A 246 17.96 34.70 7.51
CA ARG A 246 19.42 34.63 7.27
C ARG A 246 19.77 33.22 6.79
N LEU A 247 19.59 32.96 5.49
CA LEU A 247 20.32 31.94 4.71
C LEU A 247 19.79 31.95 3.26
N THR A 248 19.89 33.11 2.61
CA THR A 248 19.62 33.25 1.15
C THR A 248 20.69 34.09 0.47
N TYR A 249 21.93 33.99 0.93
CA TYR A 249 23.10 34.43 0.18
C TYR A 249 24.23 33.45 0.45
N LEU A 250 24.62 32.72 -0.60
CA LEU A 250 25.87 31.97 -0.84
C LEU A 250 25.57 30.59 -1.43
N THR A 251 25.41 30.56 -2.75
CA THR A 251 25.98 29.54 -3.65
C THR A 251 25.64 29.93 -5.10
N GLN A 252 26.23 31.04 -5.54
CA GLN A 252 26.70 31.18 -6.92
C GLN A 252 28.22 31.38 -6.80
N LEU A 253 28.93 30.26 -6.96
CA LEU A 253 30.28 30.05 -7.50
C LEU A 253 30.65 28.59 -7.22
#